data_AF-A0A1G8EFL8-F1
#
_entry.id   AF-A0A1G8EFL8-F1
#
_cell.length_a   1.000
_cell.length_b   1.000
_cell.length_c   1.000
_cell.angle_alpha   90.00
_cell.angle_beta   90.00
_cell.angle_gamma   90.00
#
_symmetry.space_group_name_H-M   'P 1'
#
loop_
_entity.id
_entity.type
_entity.pdbx_description
1 polymer ?
#
loop_
_entity_poly.entity_id
_entity_poly.type
_entity_poly.pdbx_seq_one_letter_code
_entity_poly.pdbx_strand_id
1 'polypeptide(L)'
;MTKKMLAEGGYDFSGTEILNIGAAVAGTSAAQWQQVQALVTAQMSNLDFKGSARVASTGNVSTTTAPATIDGVTLAGGDRILLKDQTSASENGLYTFASAGSALTRAIDADANAEVTPGLWVIVEEGTVNADTAWLLTTNAPITVGTTPLAFAKYSTGGGGTTKHAVTGPATAATTWTITHTLNTTDVVVAVREVATNEMVDVTITVTDATTVTITAATNLAQNAYRAVIIG
;
A
#
# COMPACT_ATOMS: atom_id res chain seq x y z
N MET A 1 -15.29 -21.29 80.73
CA MET A 1 -14.69 -21.41 79.38
C MET A 1 -15.32 -20.37 78.49
N THR A 2 -14.54 -19.33 78.17
CA THR A 2 -14.92 -18.18 77.35
C THR A 2 -15.02 -18.61 75.89
N LYS A 3 -16.17 -18.44 75.22
CA LYS A 3 -16.28 -18.63 73.77
C LYS A 3 -16.39 -17.25 73.11
N LYS A 4 -15.28 -16.89 72.48
CA LYS A 4 -15.01 -15.70 71.68
C LYS A 4 -15.57 -15.89 70.26
N MET A 5 -15.81 -14.79 69.55
CA MET A 5 -15.93 -14.61 68.07
C MET A 5 -17.36 -14.68 67.50
N LEU A 6 -17.84 -13.77 66.63
CA LEU A 6 -17.37 -12.50 66.05
C LEU A 6 -18.63 -11.78 65.48
N ALA A 7 -18.56 -10.47 65.32
CA ALA A 7 -19.58 -9.62 64.75
C ALA A 7 -19.71 -9.75 63.21
N GLU A 8 -20.85 -9.26 62.70
CA GLU A 8 -21.11 -8.73 61.36
C GLU A 8 -21.79 -9.63 60.29
N GLY A 9 -22.92 -9.12 59.79
CA GLY A 9 -23.50 -9.45 58.48
C GLY A 9 -24.77 -10.31 58.48
N GLY A 10 -25.94 -9.71 58.76
CA GLY A 10 -27.24 -10.36 58.49
C GLY A 10 -27.59 -10.29 57.00
N TYR A 11 -27.99 -11.42 56.40
CA TYR A 11 -28.45 -11.51 55.02
C TYR A 11 -30.00 -11.53 54.98
N ASP A 12 -30.62 -10.63 54.21
CA ASP A 12 -32.08 -10.58 53.99
C ASP A 12 -32.45 -11.33 52.69
N PHE A 13 -33.43 -12.24 52.77
CA PHE A 13 -33.87 -13.12 51.68
C PHE A 13 -35.31 -12.85 51.23
N SER A 14 -35.86 -11.66 51.48
CA SER A 14 -37.26 -11.33 51.18
C SER A 14 -37.53 -10.72 49.78
N GLY A 15 -36.52 -10.62 48.92
CA GLY A 15 -36.65 -10.20 47.52
C GLY A 15 -35.93 -11.16 46.57
N THR A 16 -36.39 -11.28 45.32
CA THR A 16 -35.98 -12.28 44.32
C THR A 16 -34.52 -12.25 43.86
N GLU A 17 -33.59 -11.61 44.58
CA GLU A 17 -32.17 -11.64 44.28
C GLU A 17 -31.32 -11.78 45.54
N ILE A 18 -30.51 -12.84 45.59
CA ILE A 18 -29.46 -13.01 46.61
C ILE A 18 -28.32 -12.06 46.25
N LEU A 19 -28.24 -10.93 46.96
CA LEU A 19 -27.10 -10.02 46.84
C LEU A 19 -25.92 -10.58 47.65
N ASN A 20 -25.09 -11.41 47.02
CA ASN A 20 -23.80 -11.82 47.58
C ASN A 20 -22.80 -10.66 47.50
N ILE A 21 -22.79 -9.80 48.52
CA ILE A 21 -21.82 -8.72 48.72
C ILE A 21 -20.53 -9.29 49.34
N GLY A 22 -19.90 -10.24 48.66
CA GLY A 22 -18.50 -10.59 48.89
C GLY A 22 -17.61 -9.66 48.07
N ALA A 23 -17.28 -8.49 48.60
CA ALA A 23 -16.35 -7.47 48.09
C ALA A 23 -16.34 -7.26 46.56
N ALA A 24 -16.98 -6.17 46.11
CA ALA A 24 -16.71 -5.60 44.79
C ALA A 24 -15.19 -5.39 44.60
N VAL A 25 -14.56 -6.15 43.70
CA VAL A 25 -13.36 -5.65 43.02
C VAL A 25 -13.86 -4.60 42.04
N ALA A 26 -13.72 -3.33 42.42
CA ALA A 26 -14.06 -2.21 41.57
C ALA A 26 -13.32 -2.30 40.21
N GLY A 27 -14.08 -2.34 39.11
CA GLY A 27 -13.66 -1.69 37.87
C GLY A 27 -12.96 -2.51 36.77
N THR A 28 -13.19 -3.82 36.62
CA THR A 28 -12.48 -4.55 35.54
C THR A 28 -13.32 -4.82 34.29
N SER A 29 -14.38 -5.63 34.23
CA SER A 29 -14.93 -6.01 32.91
C SER A 29 -15.51 -4.88 32.03
N ALA A 30 -16.41 -4.03 32.55
CA ALA A 30 -17.06 -2.98 31.75
C ALA A 30 -16.17 -1.76 31.50
N ALA A 31 -15.37 -1.35 32.50
CA ALA A 31 -14.43 -0.24 32.37
C ALA A 31 -13.21 -0.63 31.52
N GLN A 32 -12.70 -1.87 31.64
CA GLN A 32 -11.70 -2.39 30.70
C GLN A 32 -12.28 -2.54 29.31
N TRP A 33 -13.55 -2.96 29.15
CA TRP A 33 -14.19 -3.00 27.83
C TRP A 33 -14.32 -1.60 27.21
N GLN A 34 -14.71 -0.59 27.97
CA GLN A 34 -14.73 0.80 27.50
C GLN A 34 -13.33 1.34 27.18
N GLN A 35 -12.32 0.99 27.98
CA GLN A 35 -10.93 1.34 27.70
C GLN A 35 -10.40 0.62 26.46
N VAL A 36 -10.72 -0.66 26.27
CA VAL A 36 -10.41 -1.43 25.07
C VAL A 36 -11.12 -0.83 23.85
N GLN A 37 -12.39 -0.45 23.97
CA GLN A 37 -13.11 0.25 22.90
C GLN A 37 -12.48 1.61 22.58
N ALA A 38 -12.06 2.38 23.58
CA ALA A 38 -11.38 3.65 23.39
C ALA A 38 -9.99 3.46 22.74
N LEU A 39 -9.24 2.44 23.15
CA LEU A 39 -7.93 2.09 22.56
C LEU A 39 -8.08 1.58 21.13
N VAL A 40 -9.05 0.71 20.85
CA VAL A 40 -9.35 0.22 19.50
C VAL A 40 -9.82 1.37 18.61
N THR A 41 -10.67 2.26 19.12
CA THR A 41 -11.12 3.45 18.38
C THR A 41 -9.97 4.41 18.10
N ALA A 42 -9.08 4.64 19.07
CA ALA A 42 -7.89 5.48 18.90
C ALA A 42 -6.83 4.85 17.97
N GLN A 43 -6.72 3.52 17.95
CA GLN A 43 -5.83 2.81 17.04
C GLN A 43 -6.39 2.79 15.60
N MET A 44 -7.71 2.62 15.44
CA MET A 44 -8.38 2.68 14.14
C MET A 44 -8.46 4.11 13.58
N SER A 45 -8.53 5.14 14.42
CA SER A 45 -8.55 6.54 13.95
C SER A 45 -7.24 6.97 13.30
N ASN A 46 -6.14 6.26 13.55
CA ASN A 46 -4.86 6.50 12.87
C ASN A 46 -4.75 5.77 11.52
N LEU A 47 -5.75 4.99 11.14
CA LEU A 47 -5.76 4.20 9.90
C LEU A 47 -6.85 4.74 8.97
N ASP A 48 -6.45 5.28 7.83
CA ASP A 48 -7.37 5.86 6.85
C ASP A 48 -7.75 4.85 5.75
N PHE A 49 -8.38 3.74 6.15
CA PHE A 49 -8.88 2.74 5.21
C PHE A 49 -10.20 3.18 4.59
N LYS A 50 -10.32 3.09 3.27
CA LYS A 50 -11.54 3.36 2.52
C LYS A 50 -12.21 2.08 2.03
N GLY A 51 -13.49 2.19 1.70
CA GLY A 51 -14.16 1.15 0.93
C GLY A 51 -13.40 0.87 -0.37
N SER A 52 -13.36 -0.39 -0.77
CA SER A 52 -12.70 -0.82 -2.01
C SER A 52 -13.25 -0.07 -3.22
N ALA A 53 -12.39 0.10 -4.22
CA ALA A 53 -12.80 0.51 -5.55
C ALA A 53 -12.98 -0.76 -6.40
N ARG A 54 -14.05 -0.80 -7.19
CA ARG A 54 -14.24 -1.87 -8.16
C ARG A 54 -13.15 -1.81 -9.23
N VAL A 55 -12.76 -0.60 -9.66
CA VAL A 55 -11.73 -0.41 -10.69
C VAL A 55 -10.89 0.83 -10.43
N ALA A 56 -9.67 0.85 -10.96
CA ALA A 56 -8.82 2.03 -10.97
C ALA A 56 -8.51 2.51 -12.40
N SER A 57 -8.28 3.82 -12.54
CA SER A 57 -7.89 4.40 -13.82
C SER A 57 -6.58 3.79 -14.34
N THR A 58 -6.43 3.77 -15.67
CA THR A 58 -5.17 3.48 -16.40
C THR A 58 -4.66 4.70 -17.17
N GLY A 59 -5.32 5.84 -17.00
CA GLY A 59 -5.11 7.10 -17.70
C GLY A 59 -6.18 8.12 -17.29
N ASN A 60 -6.17 9.29 -17.94
CA ASN A 60 -7.11 10.37 -17.63
C ASN A 60 -8.57 9.93 -17.88
N VAL A 61 -9.48 10.27 -16.97
CA VAL A 61 -10.92 9.93 -17.05
C VAL A 61 -11.74 11.19 -16.84
N SER A 62 -12.67 11.50 -17.73
CA SER A 62 -13.55 12.66 -17.53
C SER A 62 -14.43 12.45 -16.30
N THR A 63 -14.33 13.37 -15.34
CA THR A 63 -15.16 13.41 -14.13
C THR A 63 -16.53 14.03 -14.39
N THR A 64 -16.73 14.72 -15.51
CA THR A 64 -18.01 15.34 -15.89
C THR A 64 -18.79 14.51 -16.91
N THR A 65 -18.12 13.61 -17.62
CA THR A 65 -18.73 12.74 -18.62
C THR A 65 -18.06 11.36 -18.53
N ALA A 66 -18.50 10.56 -17.57
CA ALA A 66 -17.89 9.28 -17.25
C ALA A 66 -17.97 8.29 -18.43
N PRO A 67 -16.88 7.56 -18.75
CA PRO A 67 -16.92 6.50 -19.75
C PRO A 67 -17.74 5.31 -19.25
N ALA A 68 -18.23 4.47 -20.17
CA ALA A 68 -18.93 3.23 -19.81
C ALA A 68 -18.00 2.14 -19.27
N THR A 69 -16.69 2.25 -19.55
CA THR A 69 -15.69 1.26 -19.17
C THR A 69 -14.42 1.92 -18.65
N ILE A 70 -13.81 1.34 -17.62
CA ILE A 70 -12.47 1.69 -17.13
C ILE A 70 -11.69 0.39 -16.92
N ASP A 71 -10.41 0.35 -17.32
CA ASP A 71 -9.53 -0.83 -17.19
C ASP A 71 -10.13 -2.16 -17.71
N GLY A 72 -10.94 -2.09 -18.77
CA GLY A 72 -11.62 -3.25 -19.35
C GLY A 72 -12.91 -3.69 -18.62
N VAL A 73 -13.28 -3.04 -17.52
CA VAL A 73 -14.49 -3.31 -16.74
C VAL A 73 -15.62 -2.39 -17.18
N THR A 74 -16.79 -2.95 -17.51
CA THR A 74 -18.01 -2.17 -17.75
C THR A 74 -18.65 -1.76 -16.43
N LEU A 75 -18.92 -0.46 -16.29
CA LEU A 75 -19.40 0.15 -15.05
C LEU A 75 -20.92 0.14 -14.94
N ALA A 76 -21.40 -0.08 -13.72
CA ALA A 76 -22.80 0.02 -13.33
C ALA A 76 -22.98 1.09 -12.25
N GLY A 77 -24.19 1.66 -12.16
CA GLY A 77 -24.51 2.67 -11.15
C GLY A 77 -24.24 2.16 -9.73
N GLY A 78 -23.52 2.97 -8.95
CA GLY A 78 -23.03 2.63 -7.61
C GLY A 78 -21.57 2.16 -7.57
N ASP A 79 -20.97 1.83 -8.72
CA ASP A 79 -19.59 1.34 -8.75
C ASP A 79 -18.61 2.39 -8.22
N ARG A 80 -17.70 1.94 -7.34
CA ARG A 80 -16.61 2.77 -6.81
C ARG A 80 -15.41 2.71 -7.74
N ILE A 81 -14.82 3.88 -8.01
CA ILE A 81 -13.71 4.04 -8.94
C ILE A 81 -12.59 4.79 -8.23
N LEU A 82 -11.36 4.27 -8.29
CA LEU A 82 -10.16 5.02 -7.95
C LEU A 82 -9.62 5.74 -9.19
N LEU A 83 -9.70 7.07 -9.19
CA LEU A 83 -9.01 7.89 -10.18
C LEU A 83 -7.64 8.29 -9.63
N LYS A 84 -6.57 7.80 -10.27
CA LYS A 84 -5.18 8.04 -9.83
C LYS A 84 -4.27 8.61 -10.92
N ASP A 85 -4.74 8.62 -12.18
CA ASP A 85 -3.96 9.06 -13.35
C ASP A 85 -4.61 10.27 -14.06
N GLN A 86 -5.25 11.18 -13.31
CA GLN A 86 -5.81 12.40 -13.89
C GLN A 86 -4.72 13.36 -14.35
N THR A 87 -4.99 14.10 -15.43
CA THR A 87 -4.12 15.19 -15.91
C THR A 87 -4.00 16.28 -14.85
N SER A 88 -5.13 16.64 -14.24
CA SER A 88 -5.17 17.49 -13.05
C SER A 88 -5.16 16.59 -11.82
N ALA A 89 -4.01 16.42 -11.19
CA ALA A 89 -3.87 15.52 -10.05
C ALA A 89 -4.75 15.89 -8.83
N SER A 90 -5.30 17.11 -8.75
CA SER A 90 -6.31 17.46 -7.73
C SER A 90 -7.66 16.74 -7.93
N GLU A 91 -7.90 16.23 -9.13
CA GLU A 91 -9.07 15.39 -9.48
C GLU A 91 -8.86 13.91 -9.16
N ASN A 92 -7.64 13.49 -8.80
CA ASN A 92 -7.42 12.14 -8.30
C ASN A 92 -8.20 11.92 -6.99
N GLY A 93 -8.65 10.70 -6.75
CA GLY A 93 -9.40 10.30 -5.56
C GLY A 93 -10.41 9.19 -5.84
N LEU A 94 -11.26 8.94 -4.85
CA LEU A 94 -12.34 7.95 -4.94
C LEU A 94 -13.63 8.59 -5.39
N TYR A 95 -14.30 7.92 -6.32
CA TYR A 95 -15.54 8.38 -6.95
C TYR A 95 -16.57 7.25 -7.00
N THR A 96 -17.85 7.62 -7.11
CA THR A 96 -18.97 6.74 -7.41
C THR A 96 -19.50 7.04 -8.81
N PHE A 97 -19.74 5.97 -9.56
CA PHE A 97 -20.32 6.03 -10.89
C PHE A 97 -21.84 6.03 -10.82
N ALA A 98 -22.50 6.90 -11.59
CA ALA A 98 -23.96 6.89 -11.71
C ALA A 98 -24.40 6.17 -12.99
N SER A 99 -23.92 6.66 -14.14
CA SER A 99 -24.16 6.08 -15.46
C SER A 99 -23.16 6.66 -16.46
N ALA A 100 -22.99 5.99 -17.61
CA ALA A 100 -22.12 6.49 -18.67
C ALA A 100 -22.65 7.83 -19.19
N GLY A 101 -21.74 8.79 -19.39
CA GLY A 101 -22.06 10.15 -19.82
C GLY A 101 -22.48 11.10 -18.69
N SER A 102 -22.70 10.61 -17.47
CA SER A 102 -22.97 11.46 -16.30
C SER A 102 -21.67 11.88 -15.60
N ALA A 103 -21.74 12.92 -14.76
CA ALA A 103 -20.64 13.28 -13.88
C ALA A 103 -20.41 12.19 -12.82
N LEU A 104 -19.14 11.96 -12.49
CA LEU A 104 -18.73 11.19 -11.33
C LEU A 104 -18.91 12.03 -10.07
N THR A 105 -19.32 11.39 -8.98
CA THR A 105 -19.42 12.04 -7.66
C THR A 105 -18.28 11.52 -6.79
N ARG A 106 -17.67 12.36 -5.95
CA ARG A 106 -16.70 11.88 -4.96
C ARG A 106 -17.36 10.84 -4.05
N ALA A 107 -16.60 9.82 -3.67
CA ALA A 107 -17.11 8.80 -2.75
C ALA A 107 -17.36 9.42 -1.37
N ILE A 108 -18.45 9.01 -0.71
CA ILE A 108 -18.93 9.60 0.56
C ILE A 108 -17.90 9.49 1.70
N ASP A 109 -17.00 8.51 1.64
CA ASP A 109 -15.93 8.33 2.63
C ASP A 109 -14.64 9.06 2.25
N ALA A 110 -14.64 9.88 1.20
CA ALA A 110 -13.48 10.60 0.67
C ALA A 110 -13.90 11.90 -0.06
N ASP A 111 -14.97 12.57 0.40
CA ASP A 111 -15.50 13.79 -0.21
C ASP A 111 -15.16 15.06 0.59
N ALA A 112 -14.73 14.92 1.84
CA ALA A 112 -14.33 16.03 2.70
C ALA A 112 -12.82 16.05 3.02
N ASN A 113 -12.28 17.24 3.30
CA ASN A 113 -10.86 17.43 3.65
C ASN A 113 -10.41 16.58 4.85
N ALA A 114 -11.30 16.40 5.84
CA ALA A 114 -11.00 15.62 7.03
C ALA A 114 -10.94 14.11 6.76
N GLU A 115 -11.51 13.66 5.64
CA GLU A 115 -11.59 12.26 5.26
C GLU A 115 -10.47 11.85 4.31
N VAL A 116 -9.77 12.80 3.70
CA VAL A 116 -8.66 12.51 2.78
C VAL A 116 -7.37 12.88 3.47
N THR A 117 -6.80 11.93 4.21
CA THR A 117 -5.56 12.14 4.98
C THR A 117 -4.37 11.41 4.35
N PRO A 118 -3.13 11.88 4.57
CA PRO A 118 -1.95 11.14 4.16
C PRO A 118 -1.99 9.72 4.71
N GLY A 119 -1.77 8.73 3.85
CA GLY A 119 -1.91 7.34 4.21
C GLY A 119 -3.27 6.72 3.92
N LEU A 120 -4.20 7.46 3.30
CA LEU A 120 -5.44 6.89 2.77
C LEU A 120 -5.15 5.64 1.95
N TRP A 121 -5.81 4.54 2.31
CA TRP A 121 -5.62 3.23 1.71
C TRP A 121 -6.87 2.73 1.02
N VAL A 122 -6.71 2.19 -0.18
CA VAL A 122 -7.79 1.56 -0.93
C VAL A 122 -7.31 0.35 -1.72
N ILE A 123 -8.15 -0.68 -1.81
CA ILE A 123 -7.95 -1.87 -2.62
C ILE A 123 -8.78 -1.74 -3.90
N VAL A 124 -8.24 -2.25 -5.01
CA VAL A 124 -8.90 -2.33 -6.31
C VAL A 124 -9.22 -3.80 -6.61
N GLU A 125 -10.49 -4.08 -6.92
CA GLU A 125 -11.01 -5.45 -7.03
C GLU A 125 -10.89 -6.03 -8.45
N GLU A 126 -11.21 -5.25 -9.47
CA GLU A 126 -11.28 -5.68 -10.87
C GLU A 126 -10.46 -4.77 -11.79
N GLY A 127 -10.17 -5.25 -12.99
CA GLY A 127 -9.37 -4.55 -14.00
C GLY A 127 -8.46 -5.49 -14.77
N THR A 128 -7.98 -5.04 -15.94
CA THR A 128 -6.95 -5.77 -16.68
C THR A 128 -5.55 -5.46 -16.13
N VAL A 129 -5.34 -4.21 -15.72
CA VAL A 129 -4.03 -3.70 -15.26
C VAL A 129 -3.97 -3.58 -13.73
N ASN A 130 -5.05 -3.14 -13.10
CA ASN A 130 -5.08 -2.78 -11.69
C ASN A 130 -5.90 -3.73 -10.80
N ALA A 131 -6.37 -4.88 -11.29
CA ALA A 131 -7.01 -5.88 -10.45
C ALA A 131 -6.11 -6.36 -9.31
N ASP A 132 -6.72 -6.63 -8.16
CA ASP A 132 -6.06 -7.14 -6.95
C ASP A 132 -4.89 -6.26 -6.46
N THR A 133 -4.99 -4.94 -6.65
CA THR A 133 -3.96 -3.99 -6.23
C THR A 133 -4.38 -3.19 -5.01
N ALA A 134 -3.41 -2.73 -4.23
CA ALA A 134 -3.64 -1.76 -3.16
C ALA A 134 -2.95 -0.44 -3.49
N TRP A 135 -3.52 0.68 -3.05
CA TRP A 135 -3.01 2.02 -3.31
C TRP A 135 -3.03 2.86 -2.04
N LEU A 136 -1.95 3.60 -1.86
CA LEU A 136 -1.74 4.51 -0.73
C LEU A 136 -1.69 5.95 -1.26
N LEU A 137 -2.42 6.86 -0.62
CA LEU A 137 -2.23 8.30 -0.84
C LEU A 137 -0.94 8.76 -0.16
N THR A 138 0.03 9.19 -0.96
CA THR A 138 1.35 9.65 -0.50
C THR A 138 1.48 11.16 -0.40
N THR A 139 0.43 11.91 -0.76
CA THR A 139 0.40 13.37 -0.58
C THR A 139 0.47 13.71 0.91
N ASN A 140 1.38 14.61 1.29
CA ASN A 140 1.50 15.09 2.67
C ASN A 140 0.42 16.12 3.01
N ALA A 141 0.04 16.18 4.29
CA ALA A 141 -0.86 17.20 4.80
C ALA A 141 -0.19 18.59 4.78
N PRO A 142 -0.96 19.70 4.69
CA PRO A 142 -2.43 19.75 4.64
C PRO A 142 -3.02 19.45 3.26
N ILE A 143 -4.15 18.75 3.23
CA ILE A 143 -4.90 18.41 2.01
C ILE A 143 -6.22 19.16 1.96
N THR A 144 -6.51 19.79 0.82
CA THR A 144 -7.82 20.33 0.45
C THR A 144 -8.34 19.62 -0.78
N VAL A 145 -9.43 18.86 -0.66
CA VAL A 145 -10.02 18.06 -1.75
C VAL A 145 -10.42 18.96 -2.91
N GLY A 146 -10.12 18.52 -4.13
CA GLY A 146 -10.37 19.28 -5.37
C GLY A 146 -9.38 20.41 -5.65
N THR A 147 -8.46 20.72 -4.73
CA THR A 147 -7.44 21.77 -4.90
C THR A 147 -6.02 21.23 -4.78
N THR A 148 -5.73 20.48 -3.72
CA THR A 148 -4.41 19.86 -3.53
C THR A 148 -4.23 18.70 -4.51
N PRO A 149 -3.11 18.63 -5.26
CA PRO A 149 -2.75 17.45 -6.03
C PRO A 149 -2.67 16.18 -5.17
N LEU A 150 -3.44 15.15 -5.53
CA LEU A 150 -3.48 13.87 -4.82
C LEU A 150 -2.67 12.82 -5.58
N ALA A 151 -1.57 12.36 -4.99
CA ALA A 151 -0.68 11.36 -5.55
C ALA A 151 -0.91 10.01 -4.87
N PHE A 152 -1.29 9.01 -5.65
CA PHE A 152 -1.47 7.64 -5.19
C PHE A 152 -0.31 6.76 -5.67
N ALA A 153 0.30 6.02 -4.76
CA ALA A 153 1.31 5.03 -5.06
C ALA A 153 0.71 3.63 -4.92
N LYS A 154 1.02 2.75 -5.88
CA LYS A 154 0.66 1.33 -5.77
C LYS A 154 1.42 0.75 -4.59
N TYR A 155 0.70 0.24 -3.61
CA TYR A 155 1.30 -0.56 -2.57
C TYR A 155 1.59 -1.95 -3.16
N SER A 156 2.87 -2.29 -3.18
CA SER A 156 3.37 -3.60 -3.57
C SER A 156 4.13 -4.16 -2.38
N THR A 157 3.83 -5.39 -1.97
CA THR A 157 4.63 -6.13 -0.98
C THR A 157 6.02 -6.52 -1.52
N GLY A 158 6.34 -6.16 -2.78
CA GLY A 158 7.68 -6.19 -3.36
C GLY A 158 8.12 -4.80 -3.82
N GLY A 159 9.25 -4.33 -3.30
CA GLY A 159 9.80 -2.96 -3.46
C GLY A 159 9.55 -2.32 -4.82
N GLY A 160 8.69 -1.30 -4.83
CA GLY A 160 8.24 -0.56 -6.01
C GLY A 160 9.18 0.55 -6.50
N GLY A 161 10.49 0.34 -6.42
CA GLY A 161 11.44 0.95 -7.35
C GLY A 161 11.85 -0.11 -8.36
N THR A 162 12.31 0.23 -9.56
CA THR A 162 13.17 -0.73 -10.29
C THR A 162 14.41 -0.91 -9.42
N THR A 163 14.38 -1.84 -8.47
CA THR A 163 15.52 -2.17 -7.62
C THR A 163 16.48 -3.10 -8.35
N LYS A 164 16.17 -3.41 -9.63
CA LYS A 164 16.87 -4.43 -10.38
C LYS A 164 16.78 -4.15 -11.88
N HIS A 165 17.93 -4.03 -12.52
CA HIS A 165 18.11 -4.16 -13.96
C HIS A 165 18.82 -5.50 -14.23
N ALA A 166 18.38 -6.27 -15.22
CA ALA A 166 19.05 -7.52 -15.56
C ALA A 166 19.10 -7.73 -17.07
N VAL A 167 20.29 -7.99 -17.59
CA VAL A 167 20.56 -8.11 -19.03
C VAL A 167 21.42 -9.33 -19.31
N THR A 168 21.18 -9.98 -20.44
CA THR A 168 22.03 -11.06 -20.96
C THR A 168 22.99 -10.48 -22.00
N GLY A 169 24.25 -10.88 -21.96
CA GLY A 169 25.29 -10.37 -22.86
C GLY A 169 26.67 -10.98 -22.57
N PRO A 170 27.74 -10.30 -23.00
CA PRO A 170 27.73 -9.15 -23.91
C PRO A 170 27.20 -9.53 -25.30
N ALA A 171 26.70 -8.54 -26.06
CA ALA A 171 26.15 -8.75 -27.41
C ALA A 171 27.20 -9.17 -28.45
N THR A 172 28.48 -8.93 -28.17
CA THR A 172 29.64 -9.44 -28.91
C THR A 172 30.65 -9.90 -27.88
N ALA A 173 31.38 -10.98 -28.16
CA ALA A 173 32.38 -11.48 -27.23
C ALA A 173 33.43 -10.40 -26.94
N ALA A 174 33.51 -9.95 -25.70
CA ALA A 174 34.45 -8.91 -25.26
C ALA A 174 34.94 -9.15 -23.82
N THR A 175 36.10 -8.60 -23.49
CA THR A 175 36.60 -8.53 -22.09
C THR A 175 35.94 -7.40 -21.30
N THR A 176 35.29 -6.45 -21.98
CA THR A 176 34.53 -5.37 -21.38
C THR A 176 33.07 -5.41 -21.83
N TRP A 177 32.16 -5.14 -20.90
CA TRP A 177 30.73 -5.10 -21.15
C TRP A 177 30.10 -3.91 -20.43
N THR A 178 29.71 -2.89 -21.20
CA THR A 178 29.00 -1.72 -20.69
C THR A 178 27.51 -1.96 -20.72
N ILE A 179 26.84 -1.66 -19.61
CA ILE A 179 25.40 -1.82 -19.43
C ILE A 179 24.82 -0.48 -18.97
N THR A 180 23.86 0.03 -19.74
CA THR A 180 23.04 1.16 -19.35
C THR A 180 21.78 0.67 -18.62
N HIS A 181 21.52 1.19 -17.44
CA HIS A 181 20.38 0.89 -16.59
C HIS A 181 19.60 2.17 -16.23
N THR A 182 18.37 2.02 -15.77
CA THR A 182 17.45 3.13 -15.44
C THR A 182 17.26 3.35 -13.94
N LEU A 183 18.17 2.80 -13.12
CA LEU A 183 18.12 2.92 -11.65
C LEU A 183 18.36 4.36 -11.16
N ASN A 184 19.07 5.17 -11.96
CA ASN A 184 19.36 6.58 -11.68
C ASN A 184 20.03 6.82 -10.31
N THR A 185 20.90 5.89 -9.90
CA THR A 185 21.68 5.92 -8.66
C THR A 185 23.07 5.33 -8.91
N THR A 186 24.08 5.81 -8.20
CA THR A 186 25.43 5.23 -8.19
C THR A 186 25.61 4.17 -7.10
N ASP A 187 24.68 4.11 -6.14
CA ASP A 187 24.68 3.07 -5.11
C ASP A 187 24.08 1.80 -5.70
N VAL A 188 24.93 0.97 -6.29
CA VAL A 188 24.51 -0.25 -6.98
C VAL A 188 25.37 -1.45 -6.61
N VAL A 189 24.73 -2.61 -6.55
CA VAL A 189 25.36 -3.93 -6.41
C VAL A 189 25.18 -4.68 -7.72
N VAL A 190 26.29 -5.14 -8.30
CA VAL A 190 26.29 -5.88 -9.57
C VAL A 190 26.75 -7.32 -9.36
N ALA A 191 25.98 -8.25 -9.89
CA ALA A 191 26.27 -9.67 -9.90
C ALA A 191 26.28 -10.17 -11.35
N VAL A 192 27.33 -10.89 -11.74
CA VAL A 192 27.42 -11.54 -13.06
C VAL A 192 27.46 -13.04 -12.87
N ARG A 193 26.63 -13.75 -13.65
CA ARG A 193 26.61 -15.22 -13.65
C ARG A 193 26.61 -15.76 -15.07
N GLU A 194 27.12 -16.96 -15.25
CA GLU A 194 26.95 -17.70 -16.50
C GLU A 194 25.50 -18.18 -16.63
N VAL A 195 24.90 -18.04 -17.82
CA VAL A 195 23.50 -18.38 -18.06
C VAL A 195 23.27 -19.89 -18.00
N ALA A 196 24.23 -20.68 -18.50
CA ALA A 196 24.10 -22.13 -18.61
C ALA A 196 24.20 -22.84 -17.25
N THR A 197 25.10 -22.38 -16.38
CA THR A 197 25.44 -23.05 -15.12
C THR A 197 24.88 -22.32 -13.89
N ASN A 198 24.53 -21.03 -14.04
CA ASN A 198 24.23 -20.09 -12.95
C ASN A 198 25.39 -19.85 -11.97
N GLU A 199 26.61 -20.26 -12.32
CA GLU A 199 27.78 -19.97 -11.50
C GLU A 199 28.13 -18.48 -11.55
N MET A 200 28.51 -17.94 -10.39
CA MET A 200 28.94 -16.55 -10.26
C MET A 200 30.32 -16.38 -10.91
N VAL A 201 30.46 -15.28 -11.65
CA VAL A 201 31.69 -14.96 -12.37
C VAL A 201 32.39 -13.81 -11.68
N ASP A 202 33.64 -14.02 -11.31
CA ASP A 202 34.49 -12.97 -10.78
C ASP A 202 34.85 -11.97 -11.88
N VAL A 203 34.41 -10.73 -11.68
CA VAL A 203 34.63 -9.62 -12.60
C VAL A 203 34.93 -8.35 -11.81
N THR A 204 35.64 -7.43 -12.45
CA THR A 204 35.77 -6.07 -11.93
C THR A 204 34.57 -5.25 -12.37
N ILE A 205 33.87 -4.65 -11.42
CA ILE A 205 32.74 -3.76 -11.67
C ILE A 205 33.18 -2.31 -11.52
N THR A 206 32.84 -1.47 -12.48
CA THR A 206 33.04 -0.01 -12.40
C THR A 206 31.72 0.70 -12.62
N VAL A 207 31.21 1.38 -11.58
CA VAL A 207 30.07 2.29 -11.70
C VAL A 207 30.56 3.55 -12.40
N THR A 208 30.12 3.75 -13.64
CA THR A 208 30.61 4.83 -14.51
C THR A 208 29.83 6.12 -14.24
N ASP A 209 28.51 6.00 -14.07
CA ASP A 209 27.60 7.07 -13.66
C ASP A 209 26.32 6.46 -13.06
N ALA A 210 25.33 7.29 -12.73
CA ALA A 210 24.06 6.86 -12.12
C ALA A 210 23.18 5.94 -13.00
N THR A 211 23.56 5.78 -14.27
CA THR A 211 22.83 5.01 -15.29
C THR A 211 23.70 4.00 -16.01
N THR A 212 24.98 3.88 -15.68
CA THR A 212 25.91 3.06 -16.45
C THR A 212 26.90 2.33 -15.56
N VAL A 213 27.01 1.02 -15.77
CA VAL A 213 28.09 0.18 -15.20
C VAL A 213 28.90 -0.45 -16.31
N THR A 214 30.20 -0.63 -16.07
CA THR A 214 31.09 -1.38 -16.94
C THR A 214 31.64 -2.59 -16.19
N ILE A 215 31.43 -3.76 -16.76
CA ILE A 215 31.99 -5.03 -16.32
C ILE A 215 33.30 -5.25 -17.08
N THR A 216 34.37 -5.57 -16.36
CA THR A 216 35.66 -5.96 -16.95
C THR A 216 36.04 -7.35 -16.44
N ALA A 217 36.24 -8.29 -17.36
CA ALA A 217 36.63 -9.66 -17.07
C ALA A 217 38.08 -9.91 -17.47
N ALA A 218 38.76 -10.80 -16.74
CA ALA A 218 40.14 -11.20 -17.06
C ALA A 218 40.24 -12.04 -18.35
N THR A 219 39.14 -12.68 -18.74
CA THR A 219 39.00 -13.44 -19.98
C THR A 219 37.82 -12.91 -20.78
N ASN A 220 37.77 -13.27 -22.07
CA ASN A 220 36.71 -12.82 -22.95
C ASN A 220 35.36 -13.44 -22.53
N LEU A 221 34.37 -12.60 -22.26
CA LEU A 221 32.99 -13.03 -22.03
C LEU A 221 32.36 -13.38 -23.38
N ALA A 222 32.07 -14.66 -23.61
CA ALA A 222 31.39 -15.12 -24.81
C ALA A 222 30.03 -14.43 -25.02
N GLN A 223 29.66 -14.27 -26.30
CA GLN A 223 28.42 -13.62 -26.71
C GLN A 223 27.19 -14.26 -26.05
N ASN A 224 26.37 -13.44 -25.38
CA ASN A 224 25.12 -13.83 -24.73
C ASN A 224 25.21 -15.00 -23.73
N ALA A 225 26.41 -15.32 -23.25
CA ALA A 225 26.62 -16.43 -22.32
C ALA A 225 26.42 -16.03 -20.84
N TYR A 226 26.33 -14.74 -20.53
CA TYR A 226 26.31 -14.23 -19.17
C TYR A 226 25.09 -13.37 -18.88
N ARG A 227 24.62 -13.41 -17.63
CA ARG A 227 23.55 -12.57 -17.10
C ARG A 227 24.14 -11.63 -16.07
N ALA A 228 24.06 -10.33 -16.32
CA ALA A 228 24.34 -9.30 -15.33
C ALA A 228 23.04 -8.90 -14.63
N VAL A 229 23.10 -8.76 -13.31
CA VAL A 229 22.03 -8.25 -12.46
C VAL A 229 22.58 -7.08 -11.67
N ILE A 230 21.97 -5.92 -11.83
CA ILE A 230 22.34 -4.66 -11.19
C ILE A 230 21.19 -4.30 -10.27
N ILE A 231 21.47 -4.10 -8.99
CA ILE A 231 20.50 -3.74 -7.95
C ILE A 231 20.88 -2.38 -7.40
N GLY A 232 19.92 -1.50 -7.17
CA GLY A 232 20.12 -0.14 -6.65
C GLY A 232 18.84 0.48 -6.14
#